data_AF-A0A1V4DVI1-F1
#
_entry.id   AF-A0A1V4DVI1-F1
#
_cell.length_a   1.000
_cell.length_b   1.000
_cell.length_c   1.000
_cell.angle_alpha   90.00
_cell.angle_beta   90.00
_cell.angle_gamma   90.00
#
_symmetry.space_group_name_H-M   'P 1'
#
loop_
_entity.id
_entity.type
_entity.pdbx_description
1 polymer ?
#
loop_
_entity_poly.entity_id
_entity_poly.type
_entity_poly.pdbx_seq_one_letter_code
_entity_poly.pdbx_strand_id
1 'polypeptide(L)'
;MEETAKGLVLLGLLWFRRQELDGPTDGIIYASMVGLGFAMSENVSYYLAALEENGAQGLAATLVLRAVLSPFAHPLFTSLIGIAVAYAAQRGGAVGVVVIVIGWIGAMLLHGLWNGFASFGGLGGLAIAYLLLMILLIVEIIVIFRDRRRIVGLIQHYLPPYERNGLINQADIFMLSSLRRRRQARAWAKAHGGRAGARAMIDYQVASTELGLLHARAARGGVDEETFRAQQRSLADLMAYARMSFPLPCAASGRSPGPAVPWAGQARAPCPTR
;
A
#
# COMPACT_ATOMS: atom_id res chain seq x y z
N MET A 1 -14.75 7.58 21.94
CA MET A 1 -14.13 6.29 22.32
C MET A 1 -13.68 5.48 21.11
N GLU A 2 -14.42 5.53 19.98
CA GLU A 2 -14.09 4.75 18.78
C GLU A 2 -12.69 5.00 18.19
N GLU A 3 -12.32 6.27 17.95
CA GLU A 3 -10.98 6.62 17.43
C GLU A 3 -9.86 6.21 18.39
N THR A 4 -10.14 6.11 19.69
CA THR A 4 -9.17 5.61 20.67
C THR A 4 -8.94 4.11 20.50
N ALA A 5 -9.99 3.31 20.33
CA ALA A 5 -9.85 1.88 20.11
C ALA A 5 -9.12 1.56 18.80
N LYS A 6 -9.46 2.27 17.71
CA LYS A 6 -8.75 2.14 16.41
C LYS A 6 -7.27 2.52 16.53
N GLY A 7 -6.99 3.63 17.22
CA GLY A 7 -5.62 4.10 17.43
C GLY A 7 -4.78 3.10 18.22
N LEU A 8 -5.35 2.45 19.23
CA LEU A 8 -4.66 1.41 20.00
C LEU A 8 -4.28 0.19 19.14
N VAL A 9 -5.13 -0.22 18.19
CA VAL A 9 -4.79 -1.30 17.25
C VAL A 9 -3.59 -0.91 16.39
N LEU A 10 -3.56 0.32 15.89
CA LEU A 10 -2.44 0.84 15.09
C LEU A 10 -1.15 1.01 15.91
N LEU A 11 -1.25 1.37 17.20
CA LEU A 11 -0.11 1.34 18.10
C LEU A 11 0.39 -0.09 18.36
N GLY A 12 -0.51 -1.06 18.46
CA GLY A 12 -0.14 -2.48 18.50
C GLY A 12 0.64 -2.88 17.25
N LEU A 13 0.20 -2.46 16.07
CA LEU A 13 0.93 -2.68 14.82
C LEU A 13 2.32 -2.03 14.85
N LEU A 14 2.43 -0.80 15.34
CA LEU A 14 3.72 -0.13 15.52
C LEU A 14 4.66 -0.91 16.45
N TRP A 15 4.13 -1.50 17.53
CA TRP A 15 4.91 -2.24 18.51
C TRP A 15 5.37 -3.60 17.96
N PHE A 16 4.44 -4.39 17.43
CA PHE A 16 4.71 -5.79 17.05
C PHE A 16 5.20 -5.95 15.60
N ARG A 17 4.90 -4.99 14.73
CA ARG A 17 5.11 -5.08 13.27
C ARG A 17 5.66 -3.79 12.68
N ARG A 18 6.53 -3.09 13.43
CA ARG A 18 7.21 -1.85 12.99
C ARG A 18 7.86 -1.97 11.61
N GLN A 19 8.31 -3.18 11.25
CA GLN A 19 8.99 -3.45 9.98
C GLN A 19 8.06 -3.35 8.77
N GLU A 20 6.75 -3.56 8.95
CA GLU A 20 5.74 -3.46 7.88
C GLU A 20 5.35 -2.00 7.56
N LEU A 21 5.89 -1.02 8.30
CA LEU A 21 5.57 0.40 8.19
C LEU A 21 6.70 1.17 7.50
N ASP A 22 6.83 0.98 6.18
CA ASP A 22 7.90 1.56 5.36
C ASP A 22 7.59 2.96 4.83
N GLY A 23 6.30 3.27 4.71
CA GLY A 23 5.83 4.55 4.23
C GLY A 23 4.46 4.94 4.76
N PRO A 24 4.05 6.20 4.53
CA PRO A 24 2.71 6.67 4.83
C PRO A 24 1.63 5.87 4.08
N THR A 25 1.93 5.30 2.90
CA THR A 25 0.98 4.44 2.17
C THR A 25 0.59 3.21 2.98
N ASP A 26 1.56 2.56 3.64
CA ASP A 26 1.28 1.38 4.49
C ASP A 26 0.42 1.78 5.68
N GLY A 27 0.73 2.93 6.29
CA GLY A 27 -0.08 3.55 7.34
C GLY A 27 -1.55 3.74 6.92
N ILE A 28 -1.80 4.30 5.74
CA ILE A 28 -3.15 4.48 5.18
C ILE A 28 -3.85 3.13 4.96
N ILE A 29 -3.14 2.14 4.40
CA ILE A 29 -3.72 0.81 4.12
C ILE A 29 -4.16 0.13 5.42
N TYR A 30 -3.27 0.02 6.40
CA TYR A 30 -3.59 -0.62 7.67
C TYR A 30 -4.67 0.13 8.45
N ALA A 31 -4.59 1.46 8.48
CA ALA A 31 -5.63 2.29 9.09
C ALA A 31 -6.98 2.16 8.39
N SER A 32 -6.99 2.07 7.07
CA SER A 32 -8.22 1.83 6.31
C SER A 32 -8.83 0.47 6.64
N MET A 33 -8.01 -0.58 6.78
CA MET A 33 -8.48 -1.91 7.20
C MET A 33 -9.09 -1.88 8.60
N VAL A 34 -8.44 -1.21 9.56
CA VAL A 34 -8.95 -1.02 10.92
C VAL A 34 -10.25 -0.20 10.90
N GLY A 35 -10.24 0.93 10.19
CA GLY A 35 -11.39 1.82 10.05
C GLY A 35 -12.62 1.13 9.44
N LEU A 36 -12.43 0.34 8.38
CA LEU A 36 -13.49 -0.47 7.77
C LEU A 36 -14.03 -1.55 8.72
N GLY A 37 -13.15 -2.23 9.46
CA GLY A 37 -13.56 -3.23 10.44
C GLY A 37 -14.43 -2.64 11.55
N PHE A 38 -14.03 -1.49 12.09
CA PHE A 38 -14.83 -0.76 13.09
C PHE A 38 -16.14 -0.21 12.51
N ALA A 39 -16.11 0.32 11.28
CA ALA A 39 -17.32 0.77 10.60
C ALA A 39 -18.32 -0.38 10.41
N MET A 40 -17.85 -1.58 10.07
CA MET A 40 -18.71 -2.77 10.01
C MET A 40 -19.34 -3.08 11.37
N SER A 41 -18.55 -3.09 12.45
CA SER A 41 -19.07 -3.35 13.80
C SER A 41 -20.09 -2.30 14.24
N GLU A 42 -19.85 -1.03 13.92
CA GLU A 42 -20.80 0.06 14.22
C GLU A 42 -22.08 -0.08 13.39
N ASN A 43 -21.98 -0.37 12.09
CA ASN A 43 -23.14 -0.55 11.23
C ASN A 43 -24.13 -1.60 11.77
N VAL A 44 -23.64 -2.67 12.41
CA VAL A 44 -24.50 -3.71 13.02
C VAL A 44 -25.43 -3.13 14.09
N SER A 45 -24.93 -2.30 15.01
CA SER A 45 -25.77 -1.74 16.07
C SER A 45 -26.84 -0.79 15.52
N TYR A 46 -26.50 0.00 14.50
CA TYR A 46 -27.47 0.85 13.82
C TYR A 46 -28.54 0.05 13.06
N TYR A 47 -28.16 -1.07 12.44
CA TYR A 47 -29.10 -1.94 11.75
C TYR A 47 -30.07 -2.60 12.71
N LEU A 48 -29.58 -3.06 13.87
CA LEU A 48 -30.43 -3.63 14.92
C LEU A 48 -31.41 -2.57 15.47
N ALA A 49 -30.92 -1.39 15.82
CA ALA A 49 -31.78 -0.29 16.30
C ALA A 49 -32.84 0.11 15.26
N ALA A 50 -32.45 0.25 13.99
CA ALA A 50 -33.38 0.60 12.91
C ALA A 50 -34.44 -0.48 12.66
N LEU A 51 -34.08 -1.76 12.82
CA LEU A 51 -35.01 -2.88 12.71
C LEU A 51 -36.01 -2.90 13.87
N GLU A 52 -35.56 -2.61 15.09
CA GLU A 52 -36.42 -2.54 16.28
C GLU A 52 -37.40 -1.37 16.21
N GLU A 53 -36.94 -0.18 15.79
CA GLU A 53 -37.77 1.03 15.76
C GLU A 53 -38.74 1.08 14.57
N ASN A 54 -38.29 0.65 13.39
CA ASN A 54 -38.95 0.95 12.12
C ASN A 54 -39.10 -0.29 11.22
N GLY A 55 -38.85 -1.49 11.76
CA GLY A 55 -38.99 -2.75 11.06
C GLY A 55 -38.10 -2.87 9.82
N ALA A 56 -38.51 -3.70 8.87
CA ALA A 56 -37.76 -3.95 7.64
C ALA A 56 -37.53 -2.66 6.81
N GLN A 57 -38.45 -1.69 6.88
CA GLN A 57 -38.34 -0.44 6.13
C GLN A 57 -37.27 0.49 6.71
N GLY A 58 -37.20 0.62 8.03
CA GLY A 58 -36.14 1.37 8.71
C GLY A 58 -34.77 0.76 8.54
N LEU A 59 -34.69 -0.58 8.62
CA LEU A 59 -33.47 -1.32 8.30
C LEU A 59 -33.00 -1.02 6.86
N ALA A 60 -33.89 -1.11 5.87
CA ALA A 60 -33.54 -0.84 4.47
C ALA A 60 -33.07 0.61 4.26
N ALA A 61 -33.75 1.58 4.86
CA ALA A 61 -33.37 2.99 4.77
C ALA A 61 -32.00 3.26 5.41
N THR A 62 -31.77 2.74 6.61
CA THR A 62 -30.50 2.89 7.35
C THR A 62 -29.36 2.17 6.63
N LEU A 63 -29.62 1.01 6.04
CA LEU A 63 -28.64 0.28 5.25
C LEU A 63 -28.22 1.08 4.03
N VAL A 64 -29.14 1.64 3.25
CA VAL A 64 -28.79 2.50 2.10
C VAL A 64 -28.01 3.73 2.56
N LEU A 65 -28.48 4.38 3.63
CA LEU A 65 -27.84 5.56 4.18
C LEU A 65 -26.40 5.26 4.61
N ARG A 66 -26.17 4.20 5.41
CA ARG A 66 -24.83 3.85 5.91
C ARG A 66 -23.95 3.15 4.86
N ALA A 67 -24.52 2.52 3.84
CA ALA A 67 -23.77 1.92 2.75
C ALA A 67 -23.28 2.95 1.72
N VAL A 68 -23.99 4.07 1.55
CA VAL A 68 -23.62 5.11 0.58
C VAL A 68 -22.93 6.29 1.26
N LEU A 69 -23.41 6.69 2.44
CA LEU A 69 -23.01 7.96 3.05
C LEU A 69 -21.81 7.87 4.00
N SER A 70 -21.65 6.78 4.75
CA SER A 70 -20.64 6.72 5.82
C SER A 70 -19.45 5.77 5.65
N PRO A 71 -19.36 4.82 4.70
CA PRO A 71 -18.34 3.76 4.79
C PRO A 71 -16.93 4.30 4.53
N PHE A 72 -16.81 5.42 3.84
CA PHE A 72 -15.53 6.04 3.50
C PHE A 72 -15.01 6.99 4.59
N ALA A 73 -15.86 7.44 5.52
CA ALA A 73 -15.46 8.39 6.57
C ALA A 73 -14.46 7.76 7.55
N HIS A 74 -14.78 6.55 8.07
CA HIS A 74 -13.94 5.89 9.07
C HIS A 74 -12.53 5.59 8.56
N PRO A 75 -12.32 5.03 7.34
CA PRO A 75 -10.99 4.81 6.79
C PRO A 75 -10.17 6.10 6.64
N LEU A 76 -10.81 7.18 6.18
CA LEU A 76 -10.13 8.47 5.98
C LEU A 76 -9.68 9.09 7.31
N PHE A 77 -10.55 9.13 8.32
CA PHE A 77 -10.15 9.67 9.63
C PHE A 77 -9.07 8.82 10.29
N THR A 78 -9.24 7.50 10.27
CA THR A 78 -8.29 6.56 10.88
C THR A 78 -6.92 6.65 10.19
N SER A 79 -6.87 6.96 8.89
CA SER A 79 -5.64 7.09 8.11
C SER A 79 -4.73 8.21 8.60
N LEU A 80 -5.23 9.25 9.29
CA LEU A 80 -4.36 10.22 9.97
C LEU A 80 -3.52 9.55 11.06
N ILE A 81 -4.12 8.65 11.84
CA ILE A 81 -3.42 7.86 12.86
C ILE A 81 -2.42 6.92 12.18
N GLY A 82 -2.83 6.25 11.11
CA GLY A 82 -1.98 5.35 10.33
C GLY A 82 -0.72 6.03 9.77
N ILE A 83 -0.88 7.19 9.14
CA ILE A 83 0.24 8.00 8.62
C ILE A 83 1.17 8.42 9.75
N ALA A 84 0.62 8.88 10.87
CA ALA A 84 1.40 9.30 12.03
C ALA A 84 2.20 8.14 12.63
N VAL A 85 1.58 6.97 12.75
CA VAL A 85 2.21 5.72 13.19
C VAL A 85 3.33 5.29 12.23
N ALA A 86 3.10 5.31 10.92
CA ALA A 86 4.11 4.97 9.93
C ALA A 86 5.30 5.96 9.91
N TYR A 87 5.05 7.23 10.21
CA TYR A 87 6.11 8.22 10.38
C TYR A 87 6.92 7.98 11.67
N ALA A 88 6.24 7.68 12.78
CA ALA A 88 6.89 7.34 14.05
C ALA A 88 7.73 6.06 13.96
N ALA A 89 7.32 5.10 13.11
CA ALA A 89 8.09 3.91 12.78
C ALA A 89 9.48 4.23 12.16
N GLN A 90 9.63 5.40 11.54
CA GLN A 90 10.87 5.80 10.86
C GLN A 90 11.77 6.73 11.69
N ARG A 91 11.22 7.51 12.63
CA ARG A 91 11.98 8.55 13.36
C ARG A 91 12.29 8.21 14.82
N GLY A 92 11.50 7.34 15.45
CA GLY A 92 11.68 6.95 16.86
C GLY A 92 11.59 8.12 17.86
N GLY A 93 11.77 7.80 19.15
CA GLY A 93 11.89 8.79 20.22
C GLY A 93 10.67 9.71 20.44
N ALA A 94 10.89 10.83 21.11
CA ALA A 94 9.85 11.80 21.48
C ALA A 94 9.11 12.39 20.27
N VAL A 95 9.82 12.60 19.15
CA VAL A 95 9.22 13.10 17.90
C VAL A 95 8.16 12.14 17.37
N GLY A 96 8.41 10.83 17.43
CA GLY A 96 7.43 9.82 17.02
C GLY A 96 6.15 9.88 17.86
N VAL A 97 6.29 10.03 19.19
CA VAL A 97 5.14 10.13 20.11
C VAL A 97 4.32 11.38 19.82
N VAL A 98 4.96 12.54 19.64
CA VAL A 98 4.27 13.80 19.32
C VAL A 98 3.49 13.68 18.02
N VAL A 99 4.09 13.09 16.98
CA VAL A 99 3.41 12.91 15.68
C VAL A 99 2.20 11.99 15.80
N ILE A 100 2.30 10.88 16.54
CA ILE A 100 1.17 9.99 16.84
C ILE A 100 0.04 10.76 17.52
N VAL A 101 0.36 11.54 18.56
CA VAL A 101 -0.64 12.32 19.30
C VAL A 101 -1.34 13.33 18.38
N ILE A 102 -0.59 14.03 17.52
CA ILE A 102 -1.14 14.96 16.53
C ILE A 102 -2.09 14.24 15.57
N GLY A 103 -1.68 13.09 15.01
CA GLY A 103 -2.52 12.29 14.12
C GLY A 103 -3.80 11.82 14.80
N TRP A 104 -3.71 11.44 16.08
CA TRP A 104 -4.85 11.01 16.87
C TRP A 104 -5.85 12.13 17.15
N ILE A 105 -5.35 13.30 17.58
CA ILE A 105 -6.18 14.48 17.80
C ILE A 105 -6.85 14.89 16.49
N GLY A 106 -6.11 14.89 15.37
CA GLY A 106 -6.65 15.19 14.06
C GLY A 106 -7.80 14.26 13.67
N ALA A 107 -7.64 12.94 13.88
CA ALA A 107 -8.69 11.96 13.60
C ALA A 107 -9.95 12.19 14.47
N MET A 108 -9.76 12.43 15.78
CA MET A 108 -10.86 12.72 16.70
C MET A 108 -11.61 14.00 16.30
N LEU A 109 -10.90 15.06 15.93
CA LEU A 109 -11.50 16.33 15.51
C LEU A 109 -12.29 16.17 14.22
N LEU A 110 -11.73 15.50 13.21
CA LEU A 110 -12.41 15.27 11.93
C LEU A 110 -13.67 14.41 12.09
N HIS A 111 -13.58 13.34 12.88
CA HIS A 111 -14.75 12.51 13.17
C HIS A 111 -15.80 13.31 13.98
N GLY A 112 -15.37 14.07 15.00
CA GLY A 112 -16.26 14.95 15.76
C GLY A 112 -16.97 15.99 14.88
N LEU A 113 -16.24 16.61 13.95
CA LEU A 113 -16.79 17.55 12.97
C LEU A 113 -17.79 16.88 12.04
N TRP A 114 -17.47 15.68 11.53
CA TRP A 114 -18.39 14.89 10.70
C TRP A 114 -19.71 14.63 11.43
N ASN A 115 -19.64 14.14 12.67
CA ASN A 115 -20.84 13.88 13.49
C ASN A 115 -21.61 15.17 13.76
N GLY A 116 -20.93 16.25 14.14
CA GLY A 116 -21.56 17.53 14.40
C GLY A 116 -22.31 18.08 13.19
N PHE A 117 -21.66 18.11 12.03
CA PHE A 117 -22.26 18.62 10.79
C PHE A 117 -23.37 17.71 10.26
N ALA A 118 -23.20 16.39 10.33
CA ALA A 118 -24.18 15.42 9.86
C ALA A 118 -25.45 15.39 10.75
N SER A 119 -25.30 15.55 12.07
CA SER A 119 -26.42 15.50 13.01
C SER A 119 -27.15 16.84 13.16
N PHE A 120 -26.43 17.97 13.17
CA PHE A 120 -27.02 19.27 13.53
C PHE A 120 -27.10 20.29 12.39
N GLY A 121 -26.39 20.06 11.28
CA GLY A 121 -26.28 21.07 10.22
C GLY A 121 -27.28 20.95 9.08
N GLY A 122 -28.20 19.98 9.13
CA GLY A 122 -29.16 19.71 8.04
C GLY A 122 -28.45 19.44 6.71
N LEU A 123 -29.09 19.80 5.59
CA LEU A 123 -28.50 19.60 4.25
C LEU A 123 -27.21 20.40 4.02
N GLY A 124 -27.13 21.63 4.56
CA GLY A 124 -25.96 22.49 4.42
C GLY A 124 -24.75 21.95 5.19
N GLY A 125 -24.96 21.51 6.44
CA GLY A 125 -23.92 20.85 7.22
C GLY A 125 -23.49 19.53 6.60
N LEU A 126 -24.42 18.72 6.12
CA LEU A 126 -24.09 17.50 5.40
C LEU A 126 -23.19 17.78 4.19
N ALA A 127 -23.52 18.80 3.38
CA ALA A 127 -22.68 19.22 2.25
C ALA A 127 -21.26 19.64 2.70
N ILE A 128 -21.13 20.37 3.81
CA ILE A 128 -19.84 20.74 4.39
C ILE A 128 -19.07 19.49 4.85
N ALA A 129 -19.74 18.55 5.52
CA ALA A 129 -19.13 17.30 5.99
C ALA A 129 -18.55 16.49 4.81
N TYR A 130 -19.29 16.37 3.70
CA TYR A 130 -18.81 15.73 2.48
C TYR A 130 -17.66 16.48 1.81
N LEU A 131 -17.70 17.81 1.79
CA LEU A 131 -16.60 18.60 1.26
C LEU A 131 -15.31 18.36 2.05
N LEU A 132 -15.40 18.29 3.38
CA LEU A 132 -14.26 17.96 4.24
C LEU A 132 -13.73 16.54 3.97
N LEU A 133 -14.60 15.55 3.81
CA LEU A 133 -14.20 14.20 3.39
C LEU A 133 -13.50 14.19 2.03
N MET A 134 -14.02 14.93 1.05
CA MET A 134 -13.44 15.01 -0.29
C MET A 134 -12.04 15.64 -0.24
N ILE A 135 -11.86 16.72 0.53
CA ILE A 135 -10.56 17.35 0.73
C ILE A 135 -9.60 16.35 1.37
N LEU A 136 -10.03 15.64 2.41
CA LEU A 136 -9.22 14.64 3.09
C LEU A 136 -8.80 13.50 2.15
N LEU A 137 -9.74 12.97 1.36
CA LEU A 137 -9.47 11.97 0.34
C LEU A 137 -8.43 12.46 -0.68
N ILE A 138 -8.55 13.70 -1.17
CA ILE A 138 -7.59 14.28 -2.10
C ILE A 138 -6.20 14.39 -1.46
N VAL A 139 -6.12 14.82 -0.19
CA VAL A 139 -4.87 14.89 0.57
C VAL A 139 -4.22 13.51 0.68
N GLU A 140 -4.98 12.47 1.04
CA GLU A 140 -4.47 11.10 1.12
C GLU A 140 -3.99 10.58 -0.24
N ILE A 141 -4.74 10.83 -1.31
CA ILE A 141 -4.33 10.49 -2.67
C ILE A 141 -2.98 11.16 -3.00
N ILE A 142 -2.83 12.45 -2.69
CA ILE A 142 -1.56 13.18 -2.89
C ILE A 142 -0.44 12.53 -2.07
N VAL A 143 -0.67 12.16 -0.81
CA VAL A 143 0.31 11.48 0.04
C VAL A 143 0.75 10.15 -0.59
N ILE A 144 -0.20 9.32 -1.04
CA ILE A 144 0.08 8.04 -1.72
C ILE A 144 0.91 8.28 -2.99
N PHE A 145 0.56 9.28 -3.81
CA PHE A 145 1.32 9.61 -5.02
C PHE A 145 2.73 10.11 -4.71
N ARG A 146 2.92 10.91 -3.65
CA ARG A 146 4.23 11.38 -3.22
C ARG A 146 5.10 10.24 -2.70
N ASP A 147 4.54 9.38 -1.87
CA ASP A 147 5.24 8.20 -1.35
C ASP A 147 5.58 7.22 -2.47
N ARG A 148 4.70 7.08 -3.46
CA ARG A 148 5.00 6.32 -4.67
C ARG A 148 6.21 6.88 -5.42
N ARG A 149 6.29 8.19 -5.60
CA ARG A 149 7.45 8.83 -6.24
C ARG A 149 8.72 8.64 -5.41
N ARG A 150 8.62 8.72 -4.08
CA ARG A 150 9.71 8.41 -3.16
C ARG A 150 10.23 6.99 -3.37
N ILE A 151 9.37 5.96 -3.36
CA ILE A 151 9.76 4.56 -3.56
C ILE A 151 10.48 4.37 -4.91
N VAL A 152 9.99 4.99 -5.97
CA VAL A 152 10.65 4.94 -7.28
C VAL A 152 12.05 5.58 -7.23
N GLY A 153 12.19 6.70 -6.53
CA GLY A 153 13.49 7.33 -6.29
C GLY A 153 14.44 6.44 -5.49
N LEU A 154 13.95 5.73 -4.47
CA LEU A 154 14.76 4.77 -3.69
C LEU A 154 15.27 3.62 -4.57
N ILE A 155 14.40 3.08 -5.42
CA ILE A 155 14.77 2.04 -6.40
C ILE A 155 15.86 2.56 -7.33
N GLN A 156 15.70 3.76 -7.90
CA GLN A 156 16.71 4.34 -8.80
C GLN A 156 18.04 4.66 -8.11
N HIS A 157 18.02 4.92 -6.80
CA HIS A 157 19.22 5.24 -6.03
C HIS A 157 19.98 4.00 -5.56
N TYR A 158 19.29 3.00 -5.01
CA TYR A 158 19.93 1.86 -4.32
C TYR A 158 20.13 0.61 -5.17
N LEU A 159 19.36 0.43 -6.25
CA LEU A 159 19.45 -0.79 -7.07
C LEU A 159 20.55 -0.79 -8.15
N PRO A 160 21.03 0.34 -8.73
CA PRO A 160 22.06 0.30 -9.78
C PRO A 160 23.35 -0.47 -9.45
N PRO A 161 23.88 -0.46 -8.20
CA PRO A 161 25.06 -1.28 -7.88
C PRO A 161 24.90 -2.78 -8.12
N TYR A 162 23.67 -3.30 -8.12
CA TYR A 162 23.37 -4.71 -8.35
C TYR A 162 23.42 -5.12 -9.84
N GLU A 163 23.60 -4.16 -10.76
CA GLU A 163 23.80 -4.46 -12.19
C GLU A 163 25.08 -5.25 -12.45
N ARG A 164 26.14 -4.98 -11.68
CA ARG A 164 27.43 -5.66 -11.82
C ARG A 164 27.34 -7.17 -11.64
N ASN A 165 26.38 -7.62 -10.83
CA ASN A 165 26.17 -9.02 -10.50
C ASN A 165 25.05 -9.65 -11.35
N GLY A 166 24.52 -8.93 -12.36
CA GLY A 166 23.44 -9.39 -13.24
C GLY A 166 22.08 -9.58 -12.54
N LEU A 167 21.96 -9.13 -11.29
CA LEU A 167 20.76 -9.34 -10.47
C LEU A 167 19.60 -8.44 -10.94
N ILE A 168 19.94 -7.24 -11.38
CA ILE A 168 19.01 -6.26 -11.95
C ILE A 168 19.65 -5.57 -13.13
N ASN A 169 18.86 -5.13 -14.10
CA ASN A 169 19.32 -4.35 -15.26
C ASN A 169 18.51 -3.04 -15.39
N GLN A 170 18.98 -2.08 -16.19
CA GLN A 170 18.29 -0.80 -16.41
C GLN A 170 16.84 -0.95 -16.87
N ALA A 171 16.54 -1.97 -17.69
CA ALA A 171 15.19 -2.26 -18.12
C ALA A 171 14.28 -2.72 -16.96
N ASP A 172 14.84 -3.39 -15.96
CA ASP A 172 14.13 -3.84 -14.76
C ASP A 172 13.83 -2.63 -13.86
N ILE A 173 14.79 -1.72 -13.69
CA ILE A 173 14.58 -0.43 -13.00
C ILE A 173 13.49 0.38 -13.70
N PHE A 174 13.53 0.45 -15.03
CA PHE A 174 12.50 1.10 -15.85
C PHE A 174 11.12 0.43 -15.73
N MET A 175 11.09 -0.90 -15.56
CA MET A 175 9.87 -1.68 -15.33
C MET A 175 9.29 -1.41 -13.93
N LEU A 176 10.15 -1.29 -12.92
CA LEU A 176 9.77 -1.03 -11.53
C LEU A 176 9.25 0.39 -11.27
N SER A 177 9.61 1.35 -12.13
CA SER A 177 9.30 2.78 -11.93
C SER A 177 7.82 3.14 -12.03
N SER A 178 6.94 2.29 -12.57
CA SER A 178 5.50 2.56 -12.62
C SER A 178 4.63 1.32 -12.46
N LEU A 179 3.43 1.48 -11.90
CA LEU A 179 2.47 0.39 -11.74
C LEU A 179 2.02 -0.19 -13.08
N ARG A 180 1.83 0.67 -14.09
CA ARG A 180 1.45 0.24 -15.44
C ARG A 180 2.50 -0.70 -16.03
N ARG A 181 3.79 -0.37 -15.91
CA ARG A 181 4.89 -1.22 -16.42
C ARG A 181 5.04 -2.50 -15.62
N ARG A 182 4.93 -2.44 -14.29
CA ARG A 182 4.89 -3.66 -13.44
C ARG A 182 3.77 -4.61 -13.88
N ARG A 183 2.56 -4.08 -14.13
CA ARG A 183 1.41 -4.86 -14.66
C ARG A 183 1.70 -5.45 -16.04
N GLN A 184 2.26 -4.66 -16.96
CA GLN A 184 2.65 -5.14 -18.29
C GLN A 184 3.70 -6.25 -18.22
N ALA A 185 4.68 -6.13 -17.33
CA ALA A 185 5.71 -7.15 -17.14
C ALA A 185 5.13 -8.46 -16.63
N ARG A 186 4.19 -8.41 -15.68
CA ARG A 186 3.47 -9.61 -15.20
C ARG A 186 2.60 -10.22 -16.28
N ALA A 187 1.91 -9.40 -17.08
CA ALA A 187 1.10 -9.89 -18.20
C ALA A 187 1.98 -10.57 -19.27
N TRP A 188 3.12 -9.97 -19.60
CA TRP A 188 4.11 -10.56 -20.49
C TRP A 188 4.65 -11.89 -19.95
N ALA A 189 5.04 -11.93 -18.67
CA ALA A 189 5.56 -13.14 -18.03
C ALA A 189 4.50 -14.24 -17.96
N LYS A 190 3.23 -13.87 -17.76
CA LYS A 190 2.09 -14.80 -17.84
C LYS A 190 1.89 -15.36 -19.25
N ALA A 191 2.04 -14.53 -20.27
CA ALA A 191 1.84 -14.94 -21.66
C ALA A 191 2.92 -15.92 -22.14
N HIS A 192 4.16 -15.78 -21.67
CA HIS A 192 5.29 -16.59 -22.15
C HIS A 192 5.71 -17.71 -21.18
N GLY A 193 5.40 -17.59 -19.88
CA GLY A 193 5.75 -18.57 -18.84
C GLY A 193 4.57 -19.07 -18.01
N GLY A 194 3.34 -18.78 -18.43
CA GLY A 194 2.12 -19.20 -17.74
C GLY A 194 2.01 -18.65 -16.31
N ARG A 195 1.33 -19.40 -15.42
CA ARG A 195 1.15 -19.01 -14.01
C ARG A 195 2.49 -18.93 -13.27
N ALA A 196 3.45 -19.81 -13.61
CA ALA A 196 4.78 -19.82 -13.00
C ALA A 196 5.57 -18.55 -13.35
N GLY A 197 5.63 -18.16 -14.62
CA GLY A 197 6.29 -16.92 -15.05
C GLY A 197 5.65 -15.66 -14.44
N ALA A 198 4.32 -15.64 -14.31
CA ALA A 198 3.63 -14.54 -13.64
C ALA A 198 4.02 -14.42 -12.16
N ARG A 199 4.13 -15.55 -11.44
CA ARG A 199 4.54 -15.60 -10.04
C ARG A 199 6.01 -15.17 -9.89
N ALA A 200 6.91 -15.71 -10.71
CA ALA A 200 8.31 -15.31 -10.72
C ALA A 200 8.47 -13.79 -10.93
N MET A 201 7.71 -13.20 -11.86
CA MET A 201 7.74 -11.74 -12.06
C MET A 201 7.18 -10.96 -10.85
N ILE A 202 6.20 -11.49 -10.12
CA ILE A 202 5.71 -10.87 -8.87
C ILE A 202 6.80 -10.93 -7.81
N ASP A 203 7.38 -12.10 -7.58
CA ASP A 203 8.39 -12.32 -6.55
C ASP A 203 9.62 -11.45 -6.82
N TYR A 204 10.05 -11.35 -8.07
CA TYR A 204 11.11 -10.44 -8.48
C TYR A 204 10.77 -8.97 -8.20
N GLN A 205 9.56 -8.52 -8.56
CA GLN A 205 9.13 -7.12 -8.35
C GLN A 205 9.01 -6.75 -6.87
N VAL A 206 8.53 -7.68 -6.05
CA VAL A 206 8.41 -7.51 -4.60
C VAL A 206 9.80 -7.48 -3.99
N ALA A 207 10.63 -8.50 -4.21
CA ALA A 207 11.97 -8.58 -3.65
C ALA A 207 12.85 -7.37 -4.04
N SER A 208 12.75 -6.90 -5.29
CA SER A 208 13.44 -5.68 -5.73
C SER A 208 13.00 -4.42 -4.98
N THR A 209 11.69 -4.30 -4.70
CA THR A 209 11.15 -3.15 -3.96
C THR A 209 11.57 -3.22 -2.50
N GLU A 210 11.46 -4.40 -1.88
CA GLU A 210 11.90 -4.66 -0.50
C GLU A 210 13.39 -4.39 -0.32
N LEU A 211 14.23 -4.79 -1.28
CA LEU A 211 15.66 -4.52 -1.23
C LEU A 211 15.95 -3.01 -1.21
N GLY A 212 15.24 -2.23 -2.05
CA GLY A 212 15.36 -0.77 -2.05
C GLY A 212 14.89 -0.13 -0.74
N LEU A 213 13.79 -0.62 -0.15
CA LEU A 213 13.29 -0.17 1.14
C LEU A 213 14.24 -0.54 2.30
N LEU A 214 14.82 -1.74 2.27
CA LEU A 214 15.81 -2.22 3.22
C LEU A 214 17.03 -1.31 3.25
N HIS A 215 17.60 -0.96 2.09
CA HIS A 215 18.70 0.01 1.99
C HIS A 215 18.31 1.37 2.57
N ALA A 216 17.12 1.86 2.25
CA ALA A 216 16.65 3.13 2.78
C ALA A 216 16.51 3.09 4.31
N ARG A 217 16.11 1.95 4.89
CA ARG A 217 15.96 1.75 6.32
C ARG A 217 17.33 1.67 7.02
N ALA A 218 18.27 0.92 6.44
CA ALA A 218 19.65 0.82 6.91
C ALA A 218 20.36 2.18 6.87
N ALA A 219 20.17 2.98 5.81
CA ALA A 219 20.73 4.32 5.68
C ALA A 219 20.22 5.30 6.75
N ARG A 220 19.07 5.02 7.38
CA ARG A 220 18.53 5.79 8.52
C ARG A 220 18.96 5.24 9.88
N GLY A 221 19.80 4.20 9.93
CA GLY A 221 20.18 3.51 11.16
C GLY A 221 19.06 2.67 11.76
N GLY A 222 18.06 2.28 10.97
CA GLY A 222 16.90 1.51 11.45
C GLY A 222 17.10 0.00 11.48
N VAL A 223 18.24 -0.50 11.00
CA VAL A 223 18.60 -1.92 10.93
C VAL A 223 20.08 -2.04 11.27
N ASP A 224 20.46 -2.99 12.13
CA ASP A 224 21.87 -3.28 12.38
C ASP A 224 22.53 -3.93 11.15
N GLU A 225 23.87 -3.88 11.10
CA GLU A 225 24.61 -4.35 9.92
C GLU A 225 24.43 -5.86 9.70
N GLU A 226 24.35 -6.67 10.75
CA GLU A 226 24.20 -8.12 10.63
C GLU A 226 22.85 -8.52 10.02
N THR A 227 21.76 -7.96 10.56
CA THR A 227 20.39 -8.14 10.07
C THR A 227 20.26 -7.60 8.65
N PHE A 228 20.84 -6.43 8.37
CA PHE A 228 20.85 -5.86 7.03
C PHE A 228 21.51 -6.82 6.03
N ARG A 229 22.69 -7.36 6.35
CA ARG A 229 23.39 -8.33 5.48
C ARG A 229 22.61 -9.61 5.28
N ALA A 230 21.99 -10.14 6.34
CA ALA A 230 21.18 -11.35 6.25
C ALA A 230 19.95 -11.13 5.34
N GLN A 231 19.20 -10.05 5.54
CA GLN A 231 18.03 -9.71 4.72
C GLN A 231 18.41 -9.33 3.28
N GLN A 232 19.53 -8.63 3.09
CA GLN A 232 20.04 -8.30 1.76
C GLN A 232 20.34 -9.58 0.96
N ARG A 233 21.00 -10.56 1.59
CA ARG A 233 21.31 -11.85 0.94
C ARG A 233 20.04 -12.61 0.57
N SER A 234 19.09 -12.75 1.50
CA SER A 234 17.84 -13.48 1.23
C SER A 234 17.02 -12.85 0.10
N LEU A 235 16.94 -11.52 0.05
CA LEU A 235 16.27 -10.80 -1.04
C LEU A 235 17.00 -10.93 -2.38
N ALA A 236 18.33 -10.87 -2.36
CA ALA A 236 19.14 -11.08 -3.57
C ALA A 236 19.00 -12.52 -4.10
N ASP A 237 19.00 -13.52 -3.23
CA ASP A 237 18.81 -14.93 -3.60
C ASP A 237 17.40 -15.15 -4.19
N LEU A 238 16.37 -14.56 -3.58
CA LEU A 238 15.00 -14.61 -4.10
C LEU A 238 14.90 -13.94 -5.47
N MET A 239 15.54 -12.79 -5.67
CA MET A 239 15.60 -12.12 -6.97
C MET A 239 16.30 -12.99 -8.02
N ALA A 240 17.43 -13.61 -7.69
CA ALA A 240 18.15 -14.50 -8.59
C ALA A 240 17.31 -15.74 -8.96
N TYR A 241 16.64 -16.35 -7.97
CA TYR A 241 15.74 -17.48 -8.16
C TYR A 241 14.48 -17.13 -8.98
N ALA A 242 13.91 -15.94 -8.76
CA ALA A 242 12.80 -15.46 -9.58
C ALA A 242 13.24 -15.22 -11.04
N ARG A 243 14.45 -14.67 -11.24
CA ARG A 243 14.99 -14.35 -12.57
C ARG A 243 15.27 -15.58 -13.42
N MET A 244 15.79 -16.67 -12.83
CA MET A 244 16.00 -17.93 -13.58
C MET A 244 14.68 -18.55 -14.08
N SER A 245 13.56 -18.18 -13.49
CA SER A 245 12.22 -18.64 -13.88
C SER A 245 11.53 -17.70 -14.89
N PHE A 246 12.22 -16.67 -15.38
CA PHE A 246 11.67 -15.78 -16.40
C PHE A 246 11.54 -16.51 -17.73
N PRO A 247 10.44 -16.26 -18.47
CA PRO A 247 10.29 -16.87 -19.77
C PRO A 247 11.36 -16.35 -20.74
N LEU A 248 12.02 -17.29 -21.43
CA LEU A 248 12.96 -16.99 -22.50
C LEU A 248 12.16 -16.46 -23.71
N PRO A 249 12.57 -15.35 -24.35
CA PRO A 249 12.00 -14.97 -25.63
C PRO A 249 12.32 -16.04 -26.67
N CYS A 250 11.34 -16.87 -27.03
CA CYS A 250 11.47 -17.71 -28.20
C CYS A 250 11.51 -16.80 -29.44
N ALA A 251 12.65 -16.77 -30.14
CA ALA A 251 12.78 -16.09 -31.43
C ALA A 251 12.02 -16.82 -32.57
N ALA A 252 11.41 -17.97 -32.30
CA ALA A 252 10.83 -18.85 -33.30
C ALA A 252 9.31 -19.00 -33.14
N SER A 253 8.54 -18.01 -33.60
CA SER A 253 7.28 -18.27 -34.29
C SER A 253 6.87 -16.97 -34.98
N GLY A 254 6.49 -17.05 -36.26
CA GLY A 254 6.04 -15.91 -37.08
C GLY A 254 4.73 -15.25 -36.62
N ARG A 255 4.45 -15.21 -35.33
CA ARG A 255 3.47 -14.31 -34.72
C ARG A 255 4.16 -12.97 -34.52
N SER A 256 3.56 -11.90 -35.04
CA SER A 256 4.00 -10.53 -34.84
C SER A 256 4.42 -10.33 -33.38
N PRO A 257 5.64 -9.81 -33.12
CA PRO A 257 6.05 -9.54 -31.75
C PRO A 257 5.02 -8.58 -31.19
N GLY A 258 4.36 -8.95 -30.09
CA GLY A 258 3.76 -7.94 -29.23
C GLY A 258 4.82 -6.86 -28.93
N PRO A 259 4.41 -5.63 -28.57
CA PRO A 259 5.34 -4.51 -28.41
C PRO A 259 6.57 -4.96 -27.60
N ALA A 260 7.75 -4.81 -28.19
CA ALA A 260 9.01 -5.25 -27.59
C ALA A 260 9.16 -4.58 -26.23
N VAL A 261 8.88 -5.32 -25.16
CA VAL A 261 9.02 -4.79 -23.81
C VAL A 261 10.50 -4.84 -23.43
N PRO A 262 11.09 -3.76 -22.88
CA PRO A 262 12.53 -3.67 -22.63
C PRO A 262 13.12 -4.81 -21.77
N TRP A 263 12.29 -5.41 -20.92
CA TRP A 263 12.67 -6.53 -20.04
C TRP A 263 12.58 -7.91 -20.72
N ALA A 264 12.02 -8.02 -21.92
CA ALA A 264 11.96 -9.29 -22.65
C ALA A 264 13.31 -9.69 -23.25
N GLY A 265 14.08 -8.76 -23.84
CA GLY A 265 15.23 -9.07 -24.72
C GLY A 265 16.46 -9.71 -24.09
N GLN A 266 16.40 -10.24 -22.86
CA GLN A 266 17.58 -10.45 -22.02
C GLN A 266 17.95 -11.91 -21.75
N ALA A 267 17.19 -12.86 -22.25
CA ALA A 267 17.51 -14.28 -22.11
C ALA A 267 17.58 -14.96 -23.48
N ARG A 268 18.68 -14.75 -24.20
CA ARG A 268 18.97 -15.48 -25.44
C ARG A 268 19.54 -16.86 -25.07
N ALA A 269 18.67 -17.86 -24.94
CA ALA A 269 19.10 -19.25 -25.06
C ALA A 269 18.87 -19.71 -26.52
N PRO A 270 19.79 -20.48 -27.12
CA PRO A 270 19.49 -21.17 -28.37
C PRO A 270 18.31 -22.13 -28.14
N CYS A 271 17.32 -22.09 -29.02
CA CYS A 271 16.21 -23.05 -28.96
C CYS A 271 16.76 -24.48 -29.06
N PRO A 272 16.26 -25.45 -28.27
CA PRO A 272 16.51 -26.85 -28.56
C PRO A 272 15.93 -27.15 -29.95
N THR A 273 16.79 -27.55 -30.88
CA THR A 273 16.39 -28.09 -32.17
C THR A 273 15.60 -29.36 -31.91
N ARG A 274 14.37 -29.41 -32.42
CA ARG A 274 13.59 -30.65 -32.49
C ARG A 274 14.25 -31.65 -33.44
#